data_AF-A0A0U5JKE7-F1
#
_entry.id   AF-A0A0U5JKE7-F1
#
_cell.length_a   1.000
_cell.length_b   1.000
_cell.length_c   1.000
_cell.angle_alpha   90.00
_cell.angle_beta   90.00
_cell.angle_gamma   90.00
#
_symmetry.space_group_name_H-M   'P 1'
#
loop_
_entity.id
_entity.type
_entity.pdbx_description
1 polymer ?
#
loop_
_entity_poly.entity_id
_entity_poly.type
_entity_poly.pdbx_seq_one_letter_code
_entity_poly.pdbx_strand_id
1 'polypeptide(L)'
;MSLFRDQLVPLKECLEELLEFIQGLKVEEIPYFYRSIENMKYNLEICCLVQYEGWEQLESILIRDWKAANHMLLGIPGFDIRADNPDKKDELNCRFLELVSNVEEFLRAGEN
;
A
#
# COMPACT_ATOMS: atom_id res chain seq x y z
N MET A 1 -8.27 -9.27 -15.39
CA MET A 1 -8.81 -8.02 -15.97
C MET A 1 -7.83 -6.90 -15.67
N SER A 2 -7.55 -5.95 -16.56
CA SER A 2 -6.59 -4.88 -16.20
C SER A 2 -7.19 -3.87 -15.22
N LEU A 3 -6.39 -3.28 -14.34
CA LEU A 3 -6.79 -2.13 -13.52
C LEU A 3 -7.31 -1.01 -14.42
N PHE A 4 -8.61 -0.71 -14.32
CA PHE A 4 -9.20 0.38 -15.10
C PHE A 4 -8.72 1.73 -14.55
N ARG A 5 -8.58 2.72 -15.44
CA ARG A 5 -8.18 4.09 -15.08
C ARG A 5 -8.98 4.65 -13.89
N ASP A 6 -10.25 4.30 -13.80
CA ASP A 6 -11.18 4.75 -12.77
C ASP A 6 -10.87 4.15 -11.37
N GLN A 7 -10.09 3.07 -11.30
CA GLN A 7 -9.64 2.44 -10.06
C GLN A 7 -8.30 3.00 -9.55
N LEU A 8 -7.59 3.77 -10.37
CA LEU A 8 -6.26 4.30 -10.02
C LEU A 8 -6.31 5.42 -8.98
N VAL A 9 -7.35 6.27 -9.05
CA VAL A 9 -7.55 7.34 -8.06
C VAL A 9 -7.88 6.75 -6.68
N PRO A 10 -8.88 5.85 -6.55
CA PRO A 10 -9.13 5.16 -5.28
C PRO A 10 -7.92 4.39 -4.74
N LEU A 11 -7.18 3.68 -5.60
CA LEU A 11 -5.97 2.96 -5.17
C LEU A 11 -4.91 3.93 -4.62
N LYS A 12 -4.70 5.07 -5.28
CA LYS A 12 -3.76 6.10 -4.81
C LYS A 12 -4.17 6.64 -3.44
N GLU A 13 -5.46 6.89 -3.23
CA GLU A 13 -5.99 7.35 -1.93
C GLU A 13 -5.78 6.32 -0.82
N CYS A 14 -6.02 5.03 -1.09
CA CYS A 14 -5.74 3.96 -0.13
C CYS A 14 -4.24 3.83 0.20
N LEU A 15 -3.37 3.98 -0.80
CA LEU A 15 -1.92 3.99 -0.59
C LEU A 15 -1.48 5.20 0.25
N GLU A 16 -2.03 6.38 -0.03
CA GLU A 16 -1.77 7.60 0.74
C GLU A 16 -2.20 7.45 2.20
N GLU A 17 -3.41 6.95 2.46
CA GLU A 17 -3.90 6.72 3.81
C GLU A 17 -3.05 5.70 4.59
N LEU A 18 -2.61 4.63 3.92
CA LEU A 18 -1.71 3.64 4.50
C LEU A 18 -0.34 4.26 4.87
N LEU A 19 0.22 5.10 3.99
CA LEU A 19 1.49 5.79 4.25
C LEU A 19 1.36 6.78 5.42
N GLU A 20 0.30 7.59 5.44
CA GLU A 20 0.03 8.54 6.52
C GLU A 20 -0.16 7.82 7.86
N PHE A 21 -0.87 6.69 7.87
CA PHE A 21 -1.02 5.87 9.06
C PHE A 21 0.34 5.39 9.58
N ILE A 22 1.19 4.81 8.72
CA ILE A 22 2.53 4.32 9.12
C ILE A 22 3.40 5.46 9.65
N GLN A 23 3.37 6.64 9.02
CA GLN A 23 4.07 7.82 9.51
C GLN A 23 3.56 8.27 10.88
N GLY A 24 2.24 8.18 11.10
CA GLY A 24 1.59 8.53 12.37
C GLY A 24 1.98 7.63 13.55
N LEU A 25 2.47 6.42 13.29
CA LEU A 25 2.91 5.47 14.33
C LEU A 25 4.20 5.89 15.06
N LYS A 26 4.88 6.97 14.61
CA LYS A 26 6.16 7.46 15.19
C LYS A 26 7.20 6.34 15.35
N VAL A 27 7.31 5.50 14.33
CA VAL A 27 8.33 4.45 14.26
C VAL A 27 9.73 5.05 14.31
N GLU A 28 10.65 4.43 15.07
CA GLU A 28 12.04 4.88 15.19
C GLU A 28 12.77 4.81 13.84
N GLU A 29 12.42 3.80 13.04
CA GLU A 29 12.94 3.60 11.69
C GLU A 29 11.77 3.35 10.72
N ILE A 30 11.85 3.95 9.54
CA ILE A 30 10.88 3.73 8.47
C ILE A 30 10.97 2.26 8.01
N PRO A 31 9.88 1.48 8.05
CA PRO A 31 9.91 0.08 7.67
C PRO A 31 10.34 -0.11 6.21
N TYR A 32 11.05 -1.20 5.90
CA TYR A 32 11.55 -1.44 4.54
C TYR A 32 10.43 -1.42 3.48
N PHE A 33 9.29 -2.02 3.79
CA PHE A 33 8.13 -2.08 2.88
C PHE A 33 7.48 -0.72 2.61
N TYR A 34 7.69 0.28 3.47
CA TYR A 34 7.12 1.62 3.30
C TYR A 34 7.54 2.22 1.95
N ARG A 35 8.81 2.04 1.56
CA ARG A 35 9.33 2.52 0.27
C ARG A 35 8.63 1.87 -0.93
N SER A 36 8.25 0.61 -0.82
CA SER A 36 7.51 -0.08 -1.89
C SER A 36 6.11 0.51 -2.05
N ILE A 37 5.42 0.79 -0.95
CA ILE A 37 4.10 1.44 -0.96
C ILE A 37 4.20 2.86 -1.51
N GLU A 38 5.24 3.60 -1.10
CA GLU A 38 5.52 4.96 -1.58
C GLU A 38 5.79 4.98 -3.09
N ASN A 39 6.60 4.05 -3.60
CA ASN A 39 6.84 3.90 -5.03
C ASN A 39 5.54 3.63 -5.80
N MET A 40 4.63 2.80 -5.26
CA MET A 40 3.33 2.55 -5.89
C MET A 40 2.52 3.84 -6.02
N LYS A 41 2.43 4.62 -4.94
CA LYS A 41 1.73 5.93 -4.95
C LYS A 41 2.34 6.85 -6.00
N TYR A 42 3.67 7.02 -6.00
CA TYR A 42 4.33 7.94 -6.93
C TYR A 42 4.22 7.50 -8.40
N ASN A 43 4.29 6.19 -8.67
CA ASN A 43 4.07 5.68 -10.03
C ASN A 43 2.65 6.01 -10.50
N LEU A 44 1.63 5.86 -9.65
CA LEU A 44 0.26 6.26 -9.96
C LEU A 44 0.15 7.77 -10.22
N GLU A 45 0.73 8.59 -9.36
CA GLU A 45 0.72 10.06 -9.51
C GLU A 45 1.38 10.51 -10.82
N ILE A 46 2.58 10.00 -11.11
CA ILE A 46 3.30 10.32 -12.34
C ILE A 46 2.50 9.88 -13.56
N CYS A 47 2.00 8.65 -13.59
CA CYS A 47 1.21 8.12 -14.70
C CYS A 47 -0.09 8.92 -14.92
N CYS A 48 -0.75 9.37 -13.85
CA CYS A 48 -1.90 10.25 -13.94
C CYS A 48 -1.53 11.62 -14.55
N LEU A 49 -0.45 12.24 -14.07
CA LEU A 49 0.02 13.55 -14.52
C LEU A 49 0.39 13.56 -16.01
N VAL A 50 1.08 12.52 -16.48
CA VAL A 50 1.50 12.43 -17.89
C VAL A 50 0.46 11.78 -18.81
N GLN A 51 -0.73 11.43 -18.27
CA GLN A 51 -1.78 10.72 -19.00
C GLN A 51 -1.25 9.46 -19.68
N TYR A 52 -0.44 8.68 -18.95
CA TYR A 52 0.23 7.49 -19.46
C TYR A 52 -0.77 6.45 -19.98
N GLU A 53 -0.56 5.91 -21.18
CA GLU A 53 -1.49 4.94 -21.79
C GLU A 53 -1.09 3.46 -21.54
N GLY A 54 0.12 3.20 -21.04
CA GLY A 54 0.67 1.84 -20.85
C GLY A 54 0.21 1.15 -19.56
N TRP A 55 -1.10 1.07 -19.34
CA TRP A 55 -1.70 0.65 -18.06
C TRP A 55 -1.28 -0.76 -17.60
N GLU A 56 -1.15 -1.72 -18.52
CA GLU A 56 -0.69 -3.08 -18.19
C GLU A 56 0.71 -3.10 -17.58
N GLN A 57 1.60 -2.22 -18.06
CA GLN A 57 2.95 -2.09 -17.50
C GLN A 57 2.91 -1.46 -16.10
N LEU A 58 2.06 -0.45 -15.90
CA LEU A 58 1.86 0.16 -14.59
C LEU A 58 1.31 -0.87 -13.60
N GLU A 59 0.28 -1.63 -13.97
CA GLU A 59 -0.29 -2.71 -13.16
C GLU A 59 0.78 -3.74 -12.76
N SER A 60 1.61 -4.19 -13.70
CA SER A 60 2.71 -5.10 -13.41
C SER A 60 3.70 -4.53 -12.39
N ILE A 61 4.03 -3.23 -12.49
CA ILE A 61 4.89 -2.52 -11.54
C ILE A 61 4.24 -2.46 -10.16
N LEU A 62 2.95 -2.11 -10.08
CA LEU A 62 2.21 -2.02 -8.82
C LEU A 62 2.13 -3.38 -8.12
N ILE A 63 1.82 -4.45 -8.86
CA ILE A 63 1.78 -5.82 -8.31
C ILE A 63 3.17 -6.25 -7.82
N ARG A 64 4.23 -5.95 -8.57
CA ARG A 64 5.62 -6.24 -8.15
C ARG A 64 5.96 -5.54 -6.85
N ASP A 65 5.66 -4.25 -6.75
CA ASP A 65 5.99 -3.45 -5.57
C ASP A 65 5.14 -3.87 -4.37
N TRP A 66 3.87 -4.24 -4.58
CA TRP A 66 3.02 -4.81 -3.53
C TRP A 66 3.55 -6.16 -3.03
N LYS A 67 4.02 -7.04 -3.91
CA LYS A 67 4.67 -8.30 -3.52
C LYS A 67 5.95 -8.05 -2.72
N ALA A 68 6.73 -7.03 -3.08
CA ALA A 68 7.90 -6.63 -2.30
C ALA A 68 7.51 -6.08 -0.93
N ALA A 69 6.42 -5.30 -0.83
CA ALA A 69 5.88 -4.82 0.43
C ALA A 69 5.39 -5.96 1.33
N ASN A 70 4.90 -7.05 0.75
CA ASN A 70 4.40 -8.24 1.46
C ASN A 70 5.45 -9.34 1.64
N HIS A 71 6.74 -9.02 1.55
CA HIS A 71 7.80 -10.01 1.79
C HIS A 71 7.67 -10.61 3.20
N MET A 72 7.66 -11.94 3.32
CA MET A 72 7.31 -12.66 4.56
C MET A 72 8.17 -12.27 5.79
N LEU A 73 9.43 -11.89 5.58
CA LEU A 73 10.36 -11.60 6.69
C LEU A 73 10.53 -10.11 7.01
N LEU A 74 10.33 -9.22 6.04
CA LEU A 74 10.69 -7.80 6.14
C LEU A 74 9.54 -6.87 5.74
N GLY A 75 8.40 -7.46 5.38
CA GLY A 75 7.24 -6.80 4.84
C GLY A 75 6.14 -6.58 5.86
N ILE A 76 4.98 -6.21 5.35
CA ILE A 76 3.73 -6.00 6.09
C ILE A 76 3.44 -7.12 7.11
N PRO A 77 3.57 -8.43 6.78
CA PRO A 77 3.27 -9.50 7.75
C PRO A 77 4.18 -9.52 8.98
N GLY A 78 5.40 -8.98 8.88
CA GLY A 78 6.37 -8.93 9.97
C GLY A 78 6.37 -7.62 10.75
N PHE A 79 5.49 -6.68 10.41
CA PHE A 79 5.47 -5.36 11.03
C PHE A 79 4.79 -5.40 12.40
N ASP A 80 5.54 -5.06 13.45
CA ASP A 80 5.02 -4.98 14.82
C ASP A 80 4.76 -3.54 15.24
N ILE A 81 3.49 -3.20 15.45
CA ILE A 81 3.09 -1.88 15.93
C ILE A 81 3.32 -1.80 17.44
N ARG A 82 4.16 -0.84 17.85
CA ARG A 82 4.40 -0.52 19.26
C ARG A 82 3.33 0.44 19.78
N ALA A 83 2.76 0.13 20.94
CA ALA A 83 1.82 1.01 21.63
C ALA A 83 1.97 0.89 23.15
N ASP A 84 1.49 1.91 23.86
CA ASP A 84 1.68 2.06 25.31
C ASP A 84 0.83 1.07 26.14
N ASN A 85 -0.24 0.53 25.56
CA ASN A 85 -1.11 -0.46 26.18
C ASN A 85 -1.68 -1.44 25.14
N PRO A 86 -2.15 -2.63 25.56
CA PRO A 86 -2.68 -3.66 24.66
C PRO A 86 -3.91 -3.22 23.85
N ASP A 87 -4.88 -2.53 24.46
CA ASP A 87 -6.12 -2.13 23.76
C ASP A 87 -5.82 -1.20 22.59
N LYS A 88 -4.95 -0.20 22.80
CA LYS A 88 -4.47 0.71 21.75
C LYS A 88 -3.66 -0.02 20.69
N LYS A 89 -2.88 -1.03 21.07
CA LYS A 89 -2.16 -1.88 20.11
C LYS A 89 -3.14 -2.63 19.21
N ASP A 90 -4.18 -3.20 19.78
CA ASP A 90 -5.19 -3.96 19.04
C ASP A 90 -6.00 -3.05 18.09
N GLU A 91 -6.38 -1.85 18.53
CA GLU A 91 -7.03 -0.85 17.66
C GLU A 91 -6.15 -0.46 16.46
N LEU A 92 -4.86 -0.18 16.70
CA LEU A 92 -3.91 0.15 15.64
C LEU A 92 -3.68 -1.02 14.68
N ASN A 93 -3.57 -2.24 15.21
CA ASN A 93 -3.44 -3.44 14.38
C ASN A 93 -4.68 -3.66 13.51
N CYS A 94 -5.89 -3.50 14.07
CA CYS A 94 -7.13 -3.60 13.31
C CYS A 94 -7.16 -2.57 12.17
N ARG A 95 -6.83 -1.30 12.48
CA ARG A 95 -6.79 -0.25 11.46
C ARG A 95 -5.74 -0.52 10.38
N PHE A 96 -4.56 -0.99 10.78
CA PHE A 96 -3.50 -1.34 9.83
C PHE A 96 -3.93 -2.45 8.87
N LEU A 97 -4.55 -3.52 9.40
CA LEU A 97 -5.05 -4.64 8.59
C LEU A 97 -6.16 -4.20 7.63
N GLU A 98 -7.05 -3.31 8.08
CA GLU A 98 -8.09 -2.71 7.22
C GLU A 98 -7.47 -1.94 6.04
N LEU A 99 -6.51 -1.07 6.31
CA LEU A 99 -5.83 -0.29 5.27
C LEU A 99 -5.07 -1.18 4.27
N VAL A 100 -4.41 -2.22 4.75
CA VAL A 100 -3.74 -3.22 3.90
C VAL A 100 -4.76 -3.96 3.03
N SER A 101 -5.89 -4.40 3.62
CA SER A 101 -6.96 -5.09 2.90
C SER A 101 -7.55 -4.23 1.78
N ASN A 102 -7.77 -2.94 2.04
CA ASN A 102 -8.29 -2.00 1.03
C ASN A 102 -7.38 -1.94 -0.19
N VAL A 103 -6.05 -1.90 0.00
CA VAL A 103 -5.09 -1.93 -1.12
C VAL A 103 -5.10 -3.29 -1.83
N GLU A 104 -5.16 -4.40 -1.10
CA GLU A 104 -5.23 -5.74 -1.70
C GLU A 104 -6.45 -5.94 -2.59
N GLU A 105 -7.61 -5.42 -2.20
CA GLU A 105 -8.86 -5.57 -2.95
C GLU A 105 -8.76 -5.00 -4.37
N PHE A 106 -8.12 -3.83 -4.53
CA PHE A 106 -7.88 -3.24 -5.85
C PHE A 106 -6.93 -4.09 -6.69
N LEU A 107 -5.88 -4.64 -6.09
CA LEU A 107 -4.89 -5.45 -6.82
C LEU A 107 -5.43 -6.83 -7.19
N ARG A 108 -6.30 -7.43 -6.37
CA ARG A 108 -6.97 -8.71 -6.65
C ARG A 108 -8.06 -8.58 -7.71
N ALA A 109 -8.71 -7.42 -7.81
CA ALA A 109 -9.68 -7.15 -8.89
C ALA A 109 -9.04 -7.23 -10.29
N GLY A 110 -7.71 -7.12 -10.37
CA GLY A 110 -6.95 -7.31 -11.61
C GLY A 110 -6.72 -8.78 -12.03
N GLU A 111 -6.87 -9.75 -11.12
CA GLU A 111 -6.48 -11.15 -11.36
C GLU A 111 -7.59 -12.04 -11.94
N ASN A 112 -8.84 -11.57 -12.01
CA ASN A 112 -9.99 -12.33 -12.56
C ASN A 112 -10.33 -11.99 -14.01
#